data_AF-A0A3C0ERU8-F1
#
_entry.id   AF-A0A3C0ERU8-F1
#
_cell.length_a   1.000
_cell.length_b   1.000
_cell.length_c   1.000
_cell.angle_alpha   90.00
_cell.angle_beta   90.00
_cell.angle_gamma   90.00
#
_symmetry.space_group_name_H-M   'P 1'
#
loop_
_entity.id
_entity.type
_entity.pdbx_description
1 polymer ?
#
loop_
_entity_poly.entity_id
_entity_poly.type
_entity_poly.pdbx_seq_one_letter_code
_entity_poly.pdbx_strand_id
1 'polypeptide(L)' 'MEPNGKTFVLGGLGCLGSFLVFGLIMVLIGGYMHIDLCGAIALFLIGGFLALLVAWIYNKGKQDGMQ' A
#
# COMPACT_ATOMS: atom_id res chain seq x y z
N MET A 1 -18.64 -1.68 -9.11
CA MET A 1 -18.26 -0.63 -8.15
C MET A 1 -16.93 -0.08 -8.62
N GLU A 2 -16.92 1.19 -9.03
CA GLU A 2 -15.71 1.89 -9.46
C GLU A 2 -14.60 1.73 -8.42
N PRO A 3 -13.33 1.56 -8.83
CA PRO A 3 -12.19 1.69 -7.94
C PRO A 3 -12.08 3.17 -7.54
N ASN A 4 -12.94 3.57 -6.62
CA ASN A 4 -12.97 4.89 -6.04
C ASN A 4 -11.59 5.14 -5.41
N GLY A 5 -11.07 6.36 -5.53
CA GLY A 5 -9.75 6.75 -4.99
C GLY A 5 -9.52 6.34 -3.53
N LYS A 6 -10.58 6.03 -2.78
CA LYS A 6 -10.54 5.40 -1.45
C LYS A 6 -9.72 4.10 -1.41
N THR A 7 -9.82 3.20 -2.40
CA THR A 7 -9.05 1.93 -2.41
C THR A 7 -7.56 2.18 -2.62
N PHE A 8 -7.22 3.12 -3.51
CA PHE A 8 -5.84 3.55 -3.74
C PHE A 8 -5.25 4.20 -2.49
N VAL A 9 -5.98 5.13 -1.86
CA VAL A 9 -5.55 5.82 -0.64
C VAL A 9 -5.38 4.84 0.52
N LEU A 10 -6.30 3.89 0.71
CA LEU A 10 -6.17 2.82 1.72
C LEU A 10 -4.94 1.93 1.47
N GLY A 11 -4.68 1.57 0.20
CA GLY A 11 -3.48 0.82 -0.17
C GLY A 11 -2.18 1.57 0.12
N GLY A 12 -2.13 2.85 -0.26
CA GLY A 12 -0.98 3.70 -0.02
C GLY A 12 -0.73 3.96 1.47
N LEU A 13 -1.77 4.27 2.24
CA LEU A 13 -1.70 4.44 3.71
C LEU A 13 -1.31 3.14 4.40
N GLY A 14 -1.84 1.99 3.97
CA GLY A 14 -1.48 0.69 4.52
C GLY A 14 0.02 0.40 4.35
N CYS A 15 0.55 0.65 3.15
CA CYS A 15 1.97 0.44 2.86
C CYS A 15 2.88 1.38 3.66
N LEU A 16 2.52 2.66 3.75
CA LEU A 16 3.21 3.64 4.60
C LEU A 16 3.17 3.26 6.08
N GLY A 17 2.02 2.79 6.58
CA GLY A 17 1.88 2.33 7.96
C GLY A 17 2.78 1.14 8.26
N SER A 18 2.83 0.13 7.38
CA SER A 18 3.73 -1.01 7.54
C SER A 18 5.20 -0.59 7.52
N PHE A 19 5.59 0.31 6.62
CA PHE A 19 6.96 0.81 6.53
C PHE A 19 7.36 1.63 7.77
N LEU A 20 6.42 2.40 8.32
CA LEU A 20 6.61 3.14 9.57
C LEU A 20 6.84 2.19 10.75
N VAL A 21 6.06 1.11 10.86
CA VAL A 21 6.21 0.12 11.93
C VAL A 21 7.55 -0.62 11.82
N PHE A 22 7.90 -1.11 10.63
CA PHE A 22 9.19 -1.76 10.39
C PHE A 22 10.36 -0.81 10.67
N GLY A 23 10.20 0.44 10.24
CA GLY A 23 11.16 1.48 10.50
C GLY A 23 11.36 1.76 11.99
N LEU A 24 10.26 1.86 12.74
CA LEU A 24 10.29 2.06 14.19
C LEU A 24 11.04 0.91 14.89
N ILE A 25 10.79 -0.34 14.47
CA ILE A 25 11.50 -1.52 14.99
C ILE A 25 13.01 -1.42 14.71
N MET A 26 13.39 -1.05 13.48
CA MET A 26 14.79 -0.84 13.08
C MET A 26 15.49 0.23 13.94
N VAL A 27 14.81 1.33 14.22
CA VAL A 27 15.35 2.41 15.07
C VAL A 27 15.52 1.95 16.52
N LEU A 28 14.56 1.17 17.06
CA LEU A 28 14.65 0.64 18.43
C LEU A 28 15.82 -0.33 18.63
N ILE A 29 16.30 -0.99 17.58
CA ILE A 29 17.46 -1.91 17.62
C ILE A 29 18.79 -1.14 17.50
N GLY A 30 18.76 0.19 17.41
CA GLY A 30 19.94 1.05 17.26
C GLY A 30 20.31 1.37 15.81
N GLY A 31 19.42 1.05 14.86
CA GLY A 31 19.57 1.43 13.47
C GLY A 31 19.27 2.92 13.22
N TYR A 32 19.85 3.48 12.18
CA TYR A 32 19.50 4.81 11.67
C TYR A 32 18.51 4.69 10.52
N MET A 33 17.37 5.37 10.65
CA MET A 33 16.44 5.56 9.54
C MET A 33 16.45 7.02 9.10
N HIS A 34 16.61 7.22 7.79
CA HIS A 34 16.33 8.48 7.13
C HIS A 34 15.08 8.28 6.29
N ILE A 35 13.98 8.95 6.66
CA ILE A 35 12.76 8.93 5.85
C ILE A 35 12.84 10.13 4.90
N ASP A 36 13.13 9.85 3.64
CA ASP A 36 13.12 10.86 2.58
C ASP A 36 11.70 11.04 2.05
N LEU A 37 11.29 12.29 1.81
CA LEU A 37 9.97 12.63 1.28
C LEU A 37 9.74 11.94 -0.07
N CYS A 38 10.77 11.83 -0.90
CA CYS A 38 10.69 11.17 -2.19
C CYS A 38 10.44 9.66 -2.04
N GLY A 39 11.05 9.03 -1.04
CA GLY A 39 10.81 7.62 -0.71
C GLY A 39 9.39 7.36 -0.20
N ALA A 40 8.86 8.24 0.64
CA ALA A 40 7.49 8.14 1.15
C ALA A 40 6.45 8.26 0.02
N ILE A 41 6.66 9.18 -0.93
CA ILE A 41 5.79 9.33 -2.10
C ILE A 41 5.84 8.07 -2.98
N ALA A 42 7.05 7.54 -3.25
CA ALA A 42 7.20 6.31 -4.02
C ALA A 42 6.49 5.11 -3.37
N LEU A 43 6.63 4.94 -2.05
CA LEU A 43 5.95 3.90 -1.28
C LEU A 43 4.42 4.04 -1.34
N PHE A 44 3.90 5.27 -1.21
CA PHE A 44 2.47 5.52 -1.32
C PHE A 44 1.93 5.15 -2.70
N LEU A 45 2.63 5.54 -3.77
CA LEU A 45 2.24 5.23 -5.15
C LEU A 45 2.27 3.72 -5.44
N ILE A 46 3.33 3.03 -5.03
CA ILE A 46 3.48 1.58 -5.21
C ILE A 46 2.39 0.85 -4.42
N GLY A 47 2.19 1.19 -3.15
CA GLY A 47 1.18 0.57 -2.29
C GLY A 47 -0.25 0.81 -2.79
N GLY A 48 -0.56 2.03 -3.24
CA GLY A 48 -1.85 2.35 -3.83
C GLY A 48 -2.09 1.62 -5.15
N PHE A 49 -1.07 1.53 -6.01
CA PHE A 49 -1.18 0.81 -7.29
C PHE A 49 -1.39 -0.69 -7.08
N LEU A 50 -0.66 -1.31 -6.15
CA LEU A 50 -0.86 -2.71 -5.78
C LEU A 50 -2.28 -2.96 -5.26
N ALA A 51 -2.83 -2.10 -4.40
CA ALA A 51 -4.19 -2.24 -3.90
C ALA A 51 -5.25 -2.14 -5.00
N LEU A 52 -5.05 -1.25 -5.99
CA LEU A 52 -5.90 -1.19 -7.17
C LEU A 52 -5.83 -2.49 -8.00
N LEU A 53 -4.62 -3.03 -8.20
CA LEU A 53 -4.39 -4.24 -8.96
C LEU A 53 -5.05 -5.46 -8.28
N VAL A 54 -4.89 -5.59 -6.96
CA VAL A 54 -5.56 -6.63 -6.16
C VAL A 54 -7.07 -6.50 -6.23
N ALA A 55 -7.62 -5.28 -6.09
CA ALA A 55 -9.05 -5.05 -6.20
C ALA A 55 -9.60 -5.38 -7.59
N TRP A 56 -8.82 -5.12 -8.64
CA TRP A 56 -9.17 -5.45 -10.01
C TRP A 56 -9.19 -6.97 -10.24
N ILE A 57 -8.16 -7.70 -9.80
CA ILE A 57 -8.12 -9.17 -9.86
C ILE A 57 -9.27 -9.78 -9.06
N TYR A 58 -9.52 -9.29 -7.85
CA TYR A 58 -10.58 -9.80 -6.99
C TYR A 58 -11.97 -9.61 -7.63
N ASN A 59 -12.21 -8.44 -8.22
CA ASN A 59 -13.47 -8.18 -8.93
C ASN A 59 -13.60 -9.04 -10.19
N LYS A 60 -12.52 -9.26 -10.93
CA LYS A 60 -12.51 -10.13 -12.10
C LYS A 60 -12.82 -11.59 -11.71
N GLY A 61 -12.12 -12.13 -10.72
CA GLY A 61 -12.37 -13.49 -10.22
C GLY A 61 -13.77 -13.66 -9.61
N LYS A 62 -14.32 -12.62 -8.98
CA LYS A 62 -15.71 -12.64 -8.48
C LYS A 62 -16.73 -12.71 -9.61
N GLN A 63 -16.48 -12.06 -10.75
CA GLN A 63 -17.36 -12.16 -11.92
C GLN A 63 -17.25 -13.54 -12.58
N ASP A 64 -16.04 -14.04 -12.74
CA ASP A 64 -15.78 -15.33 -13.37
C ASP A 64 -16.31 -16.52 -12.53
N GLY A 65 -16.29 -16.40 -11.20
CA GLY A 65 -16.80 -17.44 -10.28
C GLY A 65 -18.31 -17.39 -9.99
N MET A 66 -19.03 -16.38 -10.51
CA MET A 66 -20.50 -16.31 -10.45
C MET A 66 -21.17 -16.75 -11.78
N GLN A 67 -20.38 -17.15 -12.79
CA GLN A 67 -20.84 -17.90 -13.97
C GLN A 67 -20.68 -19.41 -13.74
#